data_AF-A0A8T4ZGU9-F1
#
_entry.id   AF-A0A8T4ZGU9-F1
#
_cell.length_a   1.000
_cell.length_b   1.000
_cell.length_c   1.000
_cell.angle_alpha   90.00
_cell.angle_beta   90.00
_cell.angle_gamma   90.00
#
_symmetry.space_group_name_H-M   'P 1'
#
loop_
_entity.id
_entity.type
_entity.pdbx_description
1 polymer ?
#
loop_
_entity_poly.entity_id
_entity_poly.type
_entity_poly.pdbx_seq_one_letter_code
_entity_poly.pdbx_strand_id
1 'polypeptide(L)'
;MRGTHVIVFLLLLSISATAIIGVKAEETKYHYESDTIRWYYEKIAYERPYYYPFYYYYPFYYYINTTYYKILYFPQYAIGYSYRNVKVYEYYLKVTSPISGAATSGSGWYREGSTATVSALPEFSGDSGVKYSFSGWGGDLSGSSPTASIIMDAPKAAIANYRLQYFLSVRSSPSEALGLIEQGWVAAGESRSLPAAPEVVKVEKGKRYVFDSWFVDGARIAGNPITVMMDKPHEVEARYEIQYYLTVESLFGYPTGSGWYDEDDVATFAVVTPVQAGLGRKWVFDQWRGDVVTAQPQASVVMDGPKTVSASWTLDSTILYTIYSIIIASVAAALIIMVFAITRYSMSDKPSATSLCQHCGYRLGGGF
;
A
#
# COMPACT_ATOMS: atom_id res chain seq x y z
N MET A 1 -80.58 5.42 -81.20
CA MET A 1 -79.38 6.12 -81.71
C MET A 1 -78.29 6.01 -80.67
N ARG A 2 -77.14 5.49 -81.11
CA ARG A 2 -75.77 5.63 -80.58
C ARG A 2 -75.55 5.59 -79.07
N GLY A 3 -75.06 4.43 -78.62
CA GLY A 3 -74.12 4.36 -77.50
C GLY A 3 -72.72 4.80 -77.93
N THR A 4 -71.99 5.40 -77.00
CA THR A 4 -70.61 5.89 -77.20
C THR A 4 -69.73 5.37 -76.06
N HIS A 5 -68.55 4.91 -76.45
CA HIS A 5 -67.49 4.33 -75.65
C HIS A 5 -66.89 5.30 -74.62
N VAL A 6 -66.44 4.76 -73.48
CA VAL A 6 -65.26 5.27 -72.76
C VAL A 6 -64.39 4.07 -72.36
N ILE A 7 -63.14 4.14 -72.78
CA ILE A 7 -62.02 3.23 -72.50
C ILE A 7 -61.35 3.68 -71.19
N VAL A 8 -60.54 2.78 -70.61
CA VAL A 8 -59.30 3.00 -69.84
C VAL A 8 -59.37 2.39 -68.43
N PHE A 9 -58.71 1.26 -68.21
CA PHE A 9 -57.42 1.20 -67.50
C PHE A 9 -56.81 -0.21 -67.58
N LEU A 10 -55.68 -0.31 -68.27
CA LEU A 10 -54.73 -1.42 -68.18
C LEU A 10 -53.87 -1.17 -66.94
N LEU A 11 -53.97 -2.07 -65.95
CA LEU A 11 -53.03 -2.13 -64.82
C LEU A 11 -52.44 -3.54 -64.79
N LEU A 12 -51.21 -3.64 -65.29
CA LEU A 12 -50.32 -4.78 -65.17
C LEU A 12 -49.96 -4.96 -63.69
N LEU A 13 -50.57 -5.96 -63.04
CA LEU A 13 -50.12 -6.47 -61.76
C LEU A 13 -49.22 -7.68 -62.02
N SER A 14 -47.91 -7.43 -62.03
CA SER A 14 -46.87 -8.44 -61.93
C SER A 14 -46.89 -9.04 -60.52
N ILE A 15 -47.70 -10.07 -60.31
CA ILE A 15 -47.65 -10.88 -59.09
C ILE A 15 -46.45 -11.82 -59.25
N SER A 16 -45.28 -11.38 -58.75
CA SER A 16 -44.19 -12.30 -58.42
C SER A 16 -44.58 -13.01 -57.12
N ALA A 17 -45.29 -14.13 -57.25
CA ALA A 17 -45.54 -15.02 -56.13
C ALA A 17 -44.25 -15.81 -55.84
N THR A 18 -43.34 -15.23 -55.06
CA THR A 18 -42.37 -16.04 -54.30
C THR A 18 -43.16 -16.80 -53.25
N ALA A 19 -43.52 -18.04 -53.56
CA ALA A 19 -44.05 -18.99 -52.61
C ALA A 19 -42.96 -19.29 -51.56
N ILE A 20 -42.94 -18.51 -50.48
CA ILE A 20 -42.25 -18.88 -49.25
C ILE A 20 -43.06 -20.05 -48.67
N ILE A 21 -42.68 -21.26 -49.03
CA ILE A 21 -43.15 -22.47 -48.34
C ILE A 21 -42.52 -22.40 -46.96
N GLY A 22 -43.28 -21.91 -45.98
CA GLY A 22 -42.95 -22.05 -44.58
C GLY A 22 -42.90 -23.54 -44.24
N VAL A 23 -41.69 -24.12 -44.28
CA VAL A 23 -41.43 -25.43 -43.70
C VAL A 23 -41.62 -25.26 -42.19
N LYS A 24 -42.79 -25.67 -41.70
CA LYS A 24 -43.06 -25.84 -40.28
C LYS A 24 -41.94 -26.74 -39.75
N ALA A 25 -41.19 -26.29 -38.75
CA ALA A 25 -40.09 -27.07 -38.18
C ALA A 25 -40.62 -28.43 -37.69
N GLU A 26 -40.31 -29.50 -38.44
CA GLU A 26 -40.53 -30.88 -38.02
C GLU A 26 -39.63 -31.12 -36.79
N GLU A 27 -40.18 -31.70 -35.71
CA GLU A 27 -39.35 -32.13 -34.57
C GLU A 27 -38.24 -33.04 -35.09
N THR A 28 -36.99 -32.71 -34.76
CA THR A 28 -35.83 -33.46 -35.27
C THR A 28 -35.81 -34.83 -34.60
N LYS A 29 -36.17 -35.88 -35.34
CA LYS A 29 -36.14 -37.26 -34.84
C LYS A 29 -34.74 -37.85 -34.99
N TYR A 30 -34.02 -37.97 -33.88
CA TYR A 30 -32.71 -38.63 -33.83
C TYR A 30 -32.85 -40.12 -34.15
N HIS A 31 -31.94 -40.63 -34.95
CA HIS A 31 -31.89 -42.05 -35.32
C HIS A 31 -30.97 -42.85 -34.38
N TYR A 32 -30.04 -42.16 -33.71
CA TYR A 32 -29.21 -42.70 -32.64
C TYR A 32 -28.88 -41.57 -31.68
N GLU A 33 -28.91 -41.87 -30.39
CA GLU A 33 -28.55 -40.95 -29.33
C GLU A 33 -27.84 -41.73 -28.22
N SER A 34 -26.70 -41.19 -27.80
CA SER A 34 -25.92 -41.61 -26.64
C SER A 34 -25.53 -40.35 -25.86
N ASP A 35 -24.87 -40.49 -24.72
CA ASP A 35 -24.49 -39.35 -23.88
C ASP A 35 -23.51 -38.37 -24.54
N THR A 36 -22.80 -38.81 -25.60
CA THR A 36 -21.71 -38.04 -26.21
C THR A 36 -21.81 -37.89 -27.72
N ILE A 37 -22.56 -38.77 -28.40
CA ILE A 37 -22.76 -38.76 -29.85
C ILE A 37 -24.25 -38.95 -30.16
N ARG A 38 -24.78 -38.15 -31.07
CA ARG A 38 -26.11 -38.37 -31.66
C ARG A 38 -26.10 -38.07 -33.16
N TRP A 39 -27.02 -38.66 -33.91
CA TRP A 39 -27.15 -38.36 -35.33
C TRP A 39 -28.59 -38.44 -35.83
N TYR A 40 -28.88 -37.63 -36.85
CA TYR A 40 -30.18 -37.56 -37.52
C TYR A 40 -30.00 -37.36 -39.02
N TYR A 41 -31.09 -37.47 -39.79
CA TYR A 41 -31.10 -37.10 -41.20
C TYR A 41 -31.70 -35.71 -41.38
N GLU A 42 -30.98 -34.83 -42.06
CA GLU A 42 -31.46 -33.52 -42.48
C GLU A 42 -31.91 -33.58 -43.94
N LYS A 43 -33.13 -33.11 -44.24
CA LYS A 43 -33.63 -33.03 -45.63
C LYS A 43 -33.06 -31.78 -46.27
N ILE A 44 -32.17 -31.95 -47.25
CA ILE A 44 -31.64 -30.83 -48.04
C ILE A 44 -32.34 -30.80 -49.38
N ALA A 45 -32.93 -29.65 -49.71
CA ALA A 45 -33.50 -29.39 -51.02
C ALA A 45 -32.39 -28.98 -51.99
N TYR A 46 -32.36 -29.57 -53.18
CA TYR A 46 -31.53 -29.10 -54.27
C TYR A 46 -32.38 -28.90 -55.52
N GLU A 47 -32.04 -27.88 -56.30
CA GLU A 47 -32.74 -27.54 -57.53
C GLU A 47 -32.45 -28.62 -58.58
N ARG A 48 -33.52 -29.22 -59.11
CA ARG A 48 -33.48 -29.94 -60.37
C ARG A 48 -34.31 -29.16 -61.39
N PRO A 49 -33.71 -28.62 -62.46
CA PRO A 49 -34.47 -28.16 -63.60
C PRO A 49 -35.15 -29.37 -64.24
N TYR A 50 -36.47 -29.46 -64.17
CA TYR A 50 -37.21 -30.42 -64.98
C TYR A 50 -37.38 -29.84 -66.38
N TYR A 51 -36.79 -30.50 -67.38
CA TYR A 51 -37.07 -30.21 -68.78
C TYR A 51 -38.27 -31.06 -69.20
N TYR A 52 -39.43 -30.44 -69.45
CA TYR A 52 -40.56 -31.16 -70.04
C TYR A 52 -40.22 -31.46 -71.52
N PRO A 53 -40.14 -32.73 -71.96
CA PRO A 53 -40.06 -33.04 -73.38
C PRO A 53 -41.41 -32.74 -74.04
N PHE A 54 -41.36 -32.07 -75.19
CA PHE A 54 -42.51 -31.64 -75.98
C PHE A 54 -43.47 -32.80 -76.30
N TYR A 55 -44.77 -32.62 -76.06
CA TYR A 55 -45.79 -33.33 -76.84
C TYR A 55 -46.11 -32.49 -78.07
N TYR A 56 -45.64 -32.94 -79.24
CA TYR A 56 -46.15 -32.43 -80.52
C TYR A 56 -47.58 -32.94 -80.70
N TYR A 57 -48.57 -32.12 -80.32
CA TYR A 57 -49.93 -32.32 -80.81
C TYR A 57 -50.01 -31.67 -82.19
N TYR A 58 -50.02 -32.47 -83.26
CA TYR A 58 -50.35 -31.99 -84.60
C TYR A 58 -51.82 -31.50 -84.59
N PRO A 59 -52.11 -30.22 -84.87
CA PRO A 59 -53.48 -29.79 -85.01
C PRO A 59 -54.05 -30.35 -86.32
N PHE A 60 -55.12 -31.15 -86.22
CA PHE A 60 -55.93 -31.54 -87.36
C PHE A 60 -56.57 -30.28 -87.96
N TYR A 61 -56.28 -30.02 -89.24
CA TYR A 61 -56.81 -28.89 -90.00
C TYR A 61 -58.32 -29.09 -90.27
N TYR A 62 -59.15 -28.17 -89.80
CA TYR A 62 -60.45 -27.88 -90.39
C TYR A 62 -60.47 -26.41 -90.82
N TYR A 63 -60.64 -26.20 -92.13
CA TYR A 63 -60.73 -24.89 -92.77
C TYR A 63 -62.04 -24.20 -92.40
N ILE A 64 -62.00 -23.13 -91.61
CA ILE A 64 -62.95 -22.02 -91.74
C ILE A 64 -62.26 -20.71 -91.33
N ASN A 65 -62.43 -19.67 -92.14
CA ASN A 65 -61.95 -18.29 -91.97
C ASN A 65 -62.15 -17.74 -90.54
N THR A 66 -61.07 -17.34 -89.87
CA THR A 66 -60.87 -16.05 -89.18
C THR A 66 -59.59 -16.05 -88.34
N THR A 67 -58.78 -15.01 -88.51
CA THR A 67 -57.74 -14.46 -87.60
C THR A 67 -56.73 -15.43 -86.95
N TYR A 68 -55.48 -15.40 -87.43
CA TYR A 68 -54.34 -16.13 -86.88
C TYR A 68 -53.88 -15.55 -85.54
N TYR A 69 -53.97 -16.34 -84.46
CA TYR A 69 -53.20 -16.11 -83.23
C TYR A 69 -52.23 -17.27 -83.06
N LYS A 70 -50.92 -17.01 -83.17
CA LYS A 70 -49.89 -17.99 -82.83
C LYS A 70 -49.70 -17.93 -81.31
N ILE A 71 -50.32 -18.85 -80.57
CA ILE A 71 -50.06 -18.97 -79.13
C ILE A 71 -48.66 -19.55 -78.97
N LEU A 72 -47.68 -18.68 -78.71
CA LEU A 72 -46.35 -19.09 -78.27
C LEU A 72 -46.47 -19.50 -76.80
N TYR A 73 -46.53 -20.80 -76.53
CA TYR A 73 -46.30 -21.30 -75.18
C TYR A 73 -44.80 -21.14 -74.86
N PHE A 74 -44.47 -20.18 -74.01
CA PHE A 74 -43.15 -20.12 -73.38
C PHE A 74 -43.03 -21.32 -72.45
N PRO A 75 -41.93 -22.09 -72.47
CA PRO A 75 -41.74 -23.15 -71.50
C PRO A 75 -41.72 -22.52 -70.10
N GLN A 76 -42.71 -22.86 -69.30
CA GLN A 76 -42.69 -22.58 -67.88
C GLN A 76 -41.52 -23.38 -67.29
N TYR A 77 -40.44 -22.69 -66.91
CA TYR A 77 -39.39 -23.27 -66.07
C TYR A 77 -40.01 -23.58 -64.71
N ALA A 78 -40.44 -24.83 -64.51
CA ALA A 78 -40.80 -25.32 -63.20
C ALA A 78 -39.51 -25.76 -62.50
N ILE A 79 -39.05 -24.98 -61.52
CA ILE A 79 -37.99 -25.40 -60.61
C ILE A 79 -38.60 -26.47 -59.72
N GLY A 80 -38.18 -27.72 -59.89
CA GLY A 80 -38.53 -28.81 -58.98
C GLY A 80 -37.46 -28.92 -57.90
N TYR A 81 -37.85 -28.92 -56.63
CA TYR A 81 -36.95 -29.26 -55.54
C TYR A 81 -36.94 -30.79 -55.38
N SER A 82 -35.75 -31.39 -55.42
CA SER A 82 -35.56 -32.77 -54.96
C SER A 82 -34.93 -32.74 -53.58
N TYR A 83 -35.34 -33.65 -52.71
CA TYR A 83 -34.83 -33.75 -51.35
C TYR A 83 -33.86 -34.93 -51.24
N ARG A 84 -32.72 -34.71 -50.61
CA ARG A 84 -31.80 -35.77 -50.16
C ARG A 84 -31.73 -35.75 -48.64
N ASN A 85 -31.81 -36.92 -48.02
CA ASN A 85 -31.47 -37.08 -46.61
C ASN A 85 -29.95 -37.12 -46.46
N VAL A 86 -29.40 -36.15 -45.75
CA VAL A 86 -27.98 -36.11 -45.40
C VAL A 86 -27.84 -36.51 -43.94
N LYS A 87 -26.94 -37.44 -43.65
CA LYS A 87 -26.65 -37.88 -42.28
C LYS A 87 -25.83 -36.79 -41.59
N VAL A 88 -26.31 -36.29 -40.45
CA VAL A 88 -25.65 -35.25 -39.65
C VAL A 88 -25.28 -35.83 -38.30
N TYR A 89 -24.00 -35.75 -37.94
CA TYR A 89 -23.52 -36.09 -36.60
C TYR A 89 -23.44 -34.84 -35.74
N GLU A 90 -23.80 -35.00 -34.47
CA GLU A 90 -23.55 -34.02 -33.42
C GLU A 90 -22.74 -34.67 -32.31
N TYR A 91 -21.74 -33.96 -31.83
CA TYR A 91 -20.85 -34.35 -30.76
C TYR A 91 -21.06 -33.44 -29.54
N TYR A 92 -21.09 -34.04 -28.36
CA TYR A 92 -21.20 -33.30 -27.11
C TYR A 92 -19.83 -32.77 -26.69
N LEU A 93 -19.77 -31.47 -26.39
CA LEU A 93 -18.65 -30.83 -25.71
C LEU A 93 -18.97 -30.71 -24.23
N LYS A 94 -18.12 -31.27 -23.39
CA LYS A 94 -18.21 -31.14 -21.92
C LYS A 94 -17.15 -30.16 -21.42
N VAL A 95 -17.58 -28.97 -21.01
CA VAL A 95 -16.72 -27.97 -20.37
C VAL A 95 -16.93 -28.01 -18.85
N THR A 96 -15.85 -28.21 -18.11
CA THR A 96 -15.90 -28.34 -16.64
C THR A 96 -14.69 -27.69 -15.98
N SER A 97 -14.76 -27.50 -14.66
CA SER A 97 -13.63 -27.15 -13.81
C SER A 97 -13.61 -28.09 -12.60
N PRO A 98 -12.44 -28.52 -12.11
CA PRO A 98 -12.34 -29.27 -10.86
C PRO A 98 -12.59 -28.38 -9.64
N ILE A 99 -12.57 -27.04 -9.80
CA ILE A 99 -12.79 -26.08 -8.70
C ILE A 99 -14.26 -25.70 -8.63
N SER A 100 -14.86 -25.90 -7.45
CA SER A 100 -16.23 -25.45 -7.19
C SER A 100 -16.34 -23.92 -7.28
N GLY A 101 -17.41 -23.42 -7.89
CA GLY A 101 -17.62 -21.98 -8.10
C GLY A 101 -16.97 -21.40 -9.36
N ALA A 102 -16.10 -22.15 -10.04
CA ALA A 102 -15.55 -21.74 -11.33
C ALA A 102 -16.60 -21.90 -12.44
N ALA A 103 -17.26 -20.81 -12.83
CA ALA A 103 -18.22 -20.84 -13.93
C ALA A 103 -17.50 -21.03 -15.28
N THR A 104 -18.00 -21.98 -16.07
CA THR A 104 -17.53 -22.29 -17.42
C THR A 104 -18.71 -22.29 -18.40
N SER A 105 -18.48 -21.90 -19.65
CA SER A 105 -19.47 -21.92 -20.72
C SER A 105 -18.95 -22.67 -21.96
N GLY A 106 -19.89 -23.08 -22.83
CA GLY A 106 -19.57 -23.78 -24.08
C GLY A 106 -19.88 -25.27 -24.05
N SER A 107 -20.42 -25.81 -22.95
CA SER A 107 -20.95 -27.18 -22.94
C SER A 107 -22.20 -27.27 -23.82
N GLY A 108 -22.30 -28.31 -24.65
CA GLY A 108 -23.44 -28.48 -25.54
C GLY A 108 -23.21 -29.43 -26.70
N TRP A 109 -24.25 -29.62 -27.51
CA TRP A 109 -24.18 -30.41 -28.74
C TRP A 109 -23.80 -29.52 -29.92
N TYR A 110 -22.79 -29.96 -30.66
CA TYR A 110 -22.24 -29.24 -31.81
C TYR A 110 -22.20 -30.15 -33.03
N ARG A 111 -22.50 -29.61 -34.21
CA ARG A 111 -22.40 -30.37 -35.47
C ARG A 111 -20.95 -30.77 -35.73
N GLU A 112 -20.78 -31.94 -36.33
CA GLU A 112 -19.48 -32.42 -36.80
C GLU A 112 -18.77 -31.35 -37.66
N GLY A 113 -17.50 -31.09 -37.34
CA GLY A 113 -16.66 -30.10 -38.01
C GLY A 113 -16.95 -28.64 -37.65
N SER A 114 -17.97 -28.35 -36.83
CA SER A 114 -18.24 -26.99 -36.35
C SER A 114 -17.25 -26.56 -35.27
N THR A 115 -17.07 -25.25 -35.11
CA THR A 115 -16.22 -24.67 -34.07
C THR A 115 -17.06 -24.24 -32.87
N ALA A 116 -16.80 -24.84 -31.71
CA ALA A 116 -17.37 -24.43 -30.44
C ALA A 116 -16.46 -23.39 -29.76
N THR A 117 -17.05 -22.37 -29.14
CA THR A 117 -16.33 -21.41 -28.29
C THR A 117 -16.55 -21.77 -26.83
N VAL A 118 -15.47 -21.89 -26.08
CA VAL A 118 -15.50 -22.11 -24.63
C VAL A 118 -15.03 -20.87 -23.90
N SER A 119 -15.57 -20.65 -22.70
CA SER A 119 -15.08 -19.61 -21.81
C SER A 119 -15.05 -20.09 -20.36
N ALA A 120 -14.11 -19.55 -19.60
CA ALA A 120 -14.01 -19.71 -18.16
C ALA A 120 -13.85 -18.33 -17.51
N LEU A 121 -14.28 -18.16 -16.27
CA LEU A 121 -14.03 -16.92 -15.52
C LEU A 121 -12.51 -16.68 -15.41
N PRO A 122 -11.97 -15.52 -15.80
CA PRO A 122 -10.53 -15.25 -15.68
C PRO A 122 -10.04 -15.32 -14.23
N GLU A 123 -10.82 -14.81 -13.30
CA GLU A 123 -10.57 -14.88 -11.87
C GLU A 123 -11.88 -14.84 -11.09
N PHE A 124 -11.87 -15.44 -9.90
CA PHE A 124 -12.97 -15.33 -8.94
C PHE A 124 -12.45 -15.47 -7.51
N SER A 125 -13.18 -14.88 -6.56
CA SER A 125 -12.83 -14.91 -5.14
C SER A 125 -13.40 -16.16 -4.47
N GLY A 126 -12.61 -16.75 -3.57
CA GLY A 126 -13.06 -17.78 -2.63
C GLY A 126 -13.44 -17.14 -1.29
N ASP A 127 -12.99 -17.74 -0.20
CA ASP A 127 -13.08 -17.16 1.14
C ASP A 127 -12.24 -15.87 1.27
N SER A 128 -12.36 -15.19 2.42
CA SER A 128 -11.60 -13.95 2.69
C SER A 128 -10.10 -14.17 2.49
N GLY A 129 -9.50 -13.37 1.61
CA GLY A 129 -8.07 -13.45 1.28
C GLY A 129 -7.70 -14.61 0.34
N VAL A 130 -8.68 -15.28 -0.28
CA VAL A 130 -8.47 -16.39 -1.23
C VAL A 130 -8.96 -16.02 -2.63
N LYS A 131 -8.14 -16.26 -3.65
CA LYS A 131 -8.48 -16.01 -5.06
C LYS A 131 -8.06 -17.17 -5.95
N TYR A 132 -8.84 -17.44 -6.98
CA TYR A 132 -8.49 -18.37 -8.05
C TYR A 132 -8.27 -17.60 -9.34
N SER A 133 -7.13 -17.85 -10.00
CA SER A 133 -6.78 -17.25 -11.29
C SER A 133 -6.66 -18.32 -12.36
N PHE A 134 -7.28 -18.10 -13.53
CA PHE A 134 -7.26 -19.05 -14.63
C PHE A 134 -5.82 -19.33 -15.06
N SER A 135 -5.47 -20.62 -15.14
CA SER A 135 -4.10 -21.06 -15.41
C SER A 135 -3.95 -21.73 -16.77
N GLY A 136 -5.04 -22.25 -17.34
CA GLY A 136 -5.06 -22.84 -18.66
C GLY A 136 -6.11 -23.92 -18.84
N TRP A 137 -6.33 -24.26 -20.10
CA TRP A 137 -7.19 -25.39 -20.48
C TRP A 137 -6.44 -26.72 -20.43
N GLY A 138 -7.16 -27.79 -20.11
CA GLY A 138 -6.74 -29.18 -20.24
C GLY A 138 -7.83 -30.04 -20.86
N GLY A 139 -7.59 -31.36 -20.93
CA GLY A 139 -8.43 -32.30 -21.69
C GLY A 139 -8.07 -32.25 -23.17
N ASP A 140 -9.07 -32.07 -24.03
CA ASP A 140 -8.91 -31.96 -25.49
C ASP A 140 -8.62 -30.53 -25.97
N LEU A 141 -8.39 -29.61 -25.04
CA LEU A 141 -8.07 -28.21 -25.30
C LEU A 141 -6.80 -27.80 -24.55
N SER A 142 -6.08 -26.82 -25.10
CA SER A 142 -4.91 -26.22 -24.47
C SER A 142 -4.90 -24.70 -24.68
N GLY A 143 -4.06 -24.00 -23.93
CA GLY A 143 -3.88 -22.55 -24.01
C GLY A 143 -4.11 -21.85 -22.68
N SER A 144 -3.58 -20.62 -22.58
CA SER A 144 -3.60 -19.78 -21.38
C SER A 144 -4.66 -18.68 -21.41
N SER A 145 -5.43 -18.57 -22.50
CA SER A 145 -6.54 -17.63 -22.60
C SER A 145 -7.80 -18.21 -21.95
N PRO A 146 -8.52 -17.45 -21.09
CA PRO A 146 -9.80 -17.87 -20.52
C PRO A 146 -10.89 -18.13 -21.57
N THR A 147 -10.71 -17.65 -22.80
CA THR A 147 -11.57 -17.93 -23.95
C THR A 147 -10.77 -18.64 -25.04
N ALA A 148 -11.37 -19.67 -25.64
CA ALA A 148 -10.73 -20.49 -26.67
C ALA A 148 -11.77 -21.15 -27.57
N SER A 149 -11.31 -21.66 -28.72
CA SER A 149 -12.16 -22.33 -29.71
C SER A 149 -11.68 -23.76 -29.95
N ILE A 150 -12.63 -24.67 -30.15
CA ILE A 150 -12.35 -26.10 -30.39
C ILE A 150 -13.19 -26.60 -31.57
N ILE A 151 -12.58 -27.35 -32.48
CA ILE A 151 -13.28 -27.97 -33.62
C ILE A 151 -13.88 -29.28 -33.13
N MET A 152 -15.16 -29.52 -33.43
CA MET A 152 -15.91 -30.69 -32.96
C MET A 152 -15.91 -31.80 -34.02
N ASP A 153 -14.80 -32.53 -34.11
CA ASP A 153 -14.64 -33.72 -34.97
C ASP A 153 -14.94 -35.06 -34.25
N ALA A 154 -15.11 -35.01 -32.93
CA ALA A 154 -15.48 -36.11 -32.06
C ALA A 154 -16.06 -35.52 -30.75
N PRO A 155 -16.60 -36.34 -29.81
CA PRO A 155 -16.88 -35.87 -28.46
C PRO A 155 -15.61 -35.37 -27.79
N LYS A 156 -15.70 -34.23 -27.10
CA LYS A 156 -14.53 -33.59 -26.47
C LYS A 156 -14.84 -33.11 -25.06
N ALA A 157 -13.80 -33.06 -24.23
CA ALA A 157 -13.85 -32.50 -22.90
C ALA A 157 -12.82 -31.37 -22.76
N ALA A 158 -13.28 -30.19 -22.34
CA ALA A 158 -12.42 -29.07 -22.00
C ALA A 158 -12.46 -28.83 -20.48
N ILE A 159 -11.29 -28.77 -19.85
CA ILE A 159 -11.15 -28.62 -18.41
C ILE A 159 -10.48 -27.27 -18.12
N ALA A 160 -11.19 -26.34 -17.48
CA ALA A 160 -10.64 -25.08 -17.04
C ALA A 160 -9.85 -25.28 -15.73
N ASN A 161 -8.54 -25.05 -15.75
CA ASN A 161 -7.69 -25.17 -14.56
C ASN A 161 -7.39 -23.81 -13.98
N TYR A 162 -7.31 -23.74 -12.65
CA TYR A 162 -7.05 -22.51 -11.91
C TYR A 162 -5.86 -22.69 -10.97
N ARG A 163 -5.13 -21.60 -10.75
CA ARG A 163 -4.13 -21.46 -9.68
C ARG A 163 -4.78 -20.79 -8.48
N LEU A 164 -4.59 -21.40 -7.31
CA LEU A 164 -4.96 -20.83 -6.02
C LEU A 164 -3.96 -19.75 -5.61
N GLN A 165 -4.45 -18.62 -5.11
CA GLN A 165 -3.67 -17.51 -4.59
C GLN A 165 -4.20 -17.07 -3.24
N TYR A 166 -3.28 -16.68 -2.36
CA TYR A 166 -3.58 -16.10 -1.06
C TYR A 166 -3.13 -14.64 -1.01
N PHE A 167 -3.89 -13.82 -0.28
CA PHE A 167 -3.57 -12.43 -0.07
C PHE A 167 -2.57 -12.28 1.09
N LEU A 168 -1.50 -11.54 0.85
CA LEU A 168 -0.56 -11.09 1.86
C LEU A 168 -0.84 -9.62 2.19
N SER A 169 -1.33 -9.36 3.40
CA SER A 169 -1.41 -8.02 3.95
C SER A 169 -0.16 -7.70 4.75
N VAL A 170 0.37 -6.49 4.59
CA VAL A 170 1.58 -6.04 5.29
C VAL A 170 1.34 -4.64 5.85
N ARG A 171 1.54 -4.47 7.15
CA ARG A 171 1.42 -3.19 7.84
C ARG A 171 2.54 -2.97 8.84
N SER A 172 2.53 -1.81 9.47
CA SER A 172 3.38 -1.49 10.62
C SER A 172 2.58 -0.94 11.78
N SER A 173 3.17 -1.02 12.96
CA SER A 173 2.72 -0.30 14.15
C SER A 173 3.94 0.42 14.76
N PRO A 174 3.97 1.77 14.74
CA PRO A 174 2.99 2.69 14.17
C PRO A 174 2.81 2.58 12.64
N SER A 175 1.66 3.00 12.12
CA SER A 175 1.24 2.80 10.71
C SER A 175 2.14 3.50 9.69
N GLU A 176 2.77 4.59 10.12
CA GLU A 176 3.63 5.44 9.32
C GLU A 176 5.10 4.99 9.34
N ALA A 177 5.46 4.01 10.17
CA ALA A 177 6.86 3.62 10.38
C ALA A 177 7.51 3.00 9.13
N LEU A 178 6.79 2.17 8.38
CA LEU A 178 7.34 1.49 7.20
C LEU A 178 6.98 2.14 5.87
N GLY A 179 6.19 3.21 5.87
CA GLY A 179 5.63 3.77 4.64
C GLY A 179 4.73 2.77 3.90
N LEU A 180 4.65 2.86 2.58
CA LEU A 180 3.85 1.95 1.75
C LEU A 180 4.65 0.67 1.44
N ILE A 181 4.23 -0.47 2.00
CA ILE A 181 4.73 -1.79 1.60
C ILE A 181 3.79 -2.40 0.58
N GLU A 182 4.36 -3.05 -0.45
CA GLU A 182 3.60 -3.78 -1.46
C GLU A 182 2.89 -4.99 -0.82
N GLN A 183 1.58 -4.88 -0.70
CA GLN A 183 0.67 -5.98 -0.41
C GLN A 183 0.24 -6.64 -1.72
N GLY A 184 -0.23 -7.89 -1.68
CA GLY A 184 -0.72 -8.50 -2.91
C GLY A 184 -1.09 -9.97 -2.84
N TRP A 185 -1.56 -10.45 -3.99
CA TRP A 185 -1.89 -11.85 -4.22
C TRP A 185 -0.64 -12.63 -4.60
N VAL A 186 -0.41 -13.74 -3.93
CA VAL A 186 0.72 -14.65 -4.17
C VAL A 186 0.18 -16.06 -4.33
N ALA A 187 0.76 -16.87 -5.21
CA ALA A 187 0.26 -18.22 -5.44
C ALA A 187 0.47 -19.12 -4.22
N ALA A 188 -0.47 -20.04 -3.99
CA ALA A 188 -0.38 -21.00 -2.89
C ALA A 188 0.90 -21.85 -3.00
N GLY A 189 1.63 -21.99 -1.89
CA GLY A 189 2.92 -22.68 -1.81
C GLY A 189 4.12 -21.85 -2.27
N GLU A 190 3.92 -20.69 -2.89
CA GLU A 190 5.02 -19.76 -3.18
C GLU A 190 5.40 -18.96 -1.92
N SER A 191 6.63 -18.46 -1.89
CA SER A 191 7.13 -17.62 -0.81
C SER A 191 7.32 -16.19 -1.28
N ARG A 192 6.94 -15.23 -0.43
CA ARG A 192 7.16 -13.80 -0.63
C ARG A 192 8.23 -13.32 0.36
N SER A 193 9.33 -12.80 -0.17
CA SER A 193 10.32 -12.08 0.64
C SER A 193 9.84 -10.67 0.91
N LEU A 194 9.86 -10.25 2.17
CA LEU A 194 9.67 -8.86 2.55
C LEU A 194 11.04 -8.21 2.75
N PRO A 195 11.24 -6.95 2.32
CA PRO A 195 12.50 -6.26 2.50
C PRO A 195 12.80 -6.02 3.99
N ALA A 196 14.05 -5.67 4.30
CA ALA A 196 14.42 -5.32 5.66
C ALA A 196 13.65 -4.08 6.11
N ALA A 197 12.98 -4.18 7.26
CA ALA A 197 12.44 -3.04 7.97
C ALA A 197 13.58 -2.11 8.42
N PRO A 198 13.49 -0.79 8.22
CA PRO A 198 14.49 0.14 8.73
C PRO A 198 14.63 0.00 10.24
N GLU A 199 15.86 -0.14 10.74
CA GLU A 199 16.14 -0.28 12.17
C GLU A 199 15.71 0.97 12.96
N VAL A 200 15.89 2.15 12.37
CA VAL A 200 15.48 3.42 12.95
C VAL A 200 14.78 4.28 11.90
N VAL A 201 13.59 4.76 12.24
CA VAL A 201 12.81 5.70 11.43
C VAL A 201 12.76 7.03 12.18
N LYS A 202 13.36 8.06 11.59
CA LYS A 202 13.31 9.42 12.16
C LYS A 202 11.98 10.06 11.77
N VAL A 203 11.21 10.47 12.77
CA VAL A 203 9.87 11.04 12.56
C VAL A 203 9.96 12.56 12.56
N GLU A 204 10.35 13.10 13.71
CA GLU A 204 10.53 14.53 13.94
C GLU A 204 11.68 14.75 14.93
N LYS A 205 12.00 16.01 15.22
CA LYS A 205 13.13 16.32 16.10
C LYS A 205 12.87 15.74 17.50
N GLY A 206 13.73 14.81 17.91
CA GLY A 206 13.64 14.17 19.22
C GLY A 206 12.60 13.06 19.33
N LYS A 207 12.00 12.60 18.22
CA LYS A 207 11.14 11.41 18.15
C LYS A 207 11.64 10.45 17.07
N ARG A 208 11.79 9.17 17.41
CA ARG A 208 12.15 8.11 16.45
C ARG A 208 11.37 6.83 16.74
N TYR A 209 11.24 6.00 15.73
CA TYR A 209 10.77 4.62 15.87
C TYR A 209 11.98 3.68 15.74
N VAL A 210 12.07 2.68 16.61
CA VAL A 210 13.10 1.65 16.60
C VAL A 210 12.44 0.32 16.32
N PHE A 211 12.91 -0.41 15.30
CA PHE A 211 12.32 -1.68 14.92
C PHE A 211 12.50 -2.72 16.02
N ASP A 212 11.40 -3.29 16.52
CA ASP A 212 11.45 -4.43 17.45
C ASP A 212 11.46 -5.74 16.65
N SER A 213 10.39 -6.04 15.92
CA SER A 213 10.22 -7.33 15.24
C SER A 213 9.11 -7.38 14.21
N TRP A 214 9.20 -8.40 13.37
CA TRP A 214 8.11 -8.83 12.51
C TRP A 214 7.16 -9.77 13.27
N PHE A 215 5.88 -9.66 12.95
CA PHE A 215 4.81 -10.53 13.40
C PHE A 215 4.07 -11.05 12.18
N VAL A 216 3.81 -12.36 12.15
CA VAL A 216 3.00 -13.02 11.11
C VAL A 216 1.82 -13.68 11.80
N ASP A 217 0.61 -13.29 11.43
CA ASP A 217 -0.65 -13.71 12.06
C ASP A 217 -0.64 -13.55 13.59
N GLY A 218 -0.01 -12.48 14.08
CA GLY A 218 0.12 -12.19 15.51
C GLY A 218 1.26 -12.92 16.24
N ALA A 219 2.00 -13.82 15.57
CA ALA A 219 3.17 -14.49 16.14
C ALA A 219 4.47 -13.76 15.79
N ARG A 220 5.33 -13.50 16.79
CA ARG A 220 6.64 -12.87 16.58
C ARG A 220 7.57 -13.81 15.80
N ILE A 221 8.16 -13.31 14.71
CA ILE A 221 9.10 -14.04 13.87
C ILE A 221 10.47 -13.38 13.95
N ALA A 222 11.52 -14.21 14.07
CA ALA A 222 12.89 -13.74 14.07
C ALA A 222 13.40 -13.47 12.65
N GLY A 223 14.24 -12.46 12.52
CA GLY A 223 14.88 -12.07 11.25
C GLY A 223 14.40 -10.72 10.75
N ASN A 224 15.27 -10.07 9.98
CA ASN A 224 14.97 -8.83 9.26
C ASN A 224 16.00 -8.72 8.12
N PRO A 225 15.68 -9.05 6.87
CA PRO A 225 14.35 -9.32 6.29
C PRO A 225 13.70 -10.65 6.73
N ILE A 226 12.42 -10.82 6.39
CA ILE A 226 11.68 -12.10 6.56
C ILE A 226 11.13 -12.62 5.23
N THR A 227 10.83 -13.91 5.19
CA THR A 227 10.15 -14.58 4.06
C THR A 227 8.92 -15.31 4.58
N VAL A 228 7.79 -15.15 3.89
CA VAL A 228 6.51 -15.76 4.23
C VAL A 228 6.10 -16.74 3.14
N MET A 229 5.88 -18.01 3.48
CA MET A 229 5.30 -19.01 2.58
C MET A 229 3.78 -18.89 2.61
N MET A 230 3.14 -18.91 1.44
CA MET A 230 1.69 -18.71 1.31
C MET A 230 0.95 -20.05 1.35
N ASP A 231 0.77 -20.60 2.54
CA ASP A 231 -0.09 -21.77 2.77
C ASP A 231 -1.55 -21.39 3.06
N LYS A 232 -1.77 -20.14 3.47
CA LYS A 232 -3.07 -19.49 3.67
C LYS A 232 -2.92 -17.96 3.50
N PRO A 233 -4.02 -17.17 3.59
CA PRO A 233 -3.90 -15.73 3.69
C PRO A 233 -3.15 -15.34 4.96
N HIS A 234 -2.22 -14.39 4.84
CA HIS A 234 -1.36 -13.97 5.94
C HIS A 234 -1.45 -12.47 6.19
N GLU A 235 -1.34 -12.13 7.46
CA GLU A 235 -1.27 -10.76 7.95
C GLU A 235 0.09 -10.53 8.60
N VAL A 236 0.90 -9.67 8.00
CA VAL A 236 2.24 -9.35 8.49
C VAL A 236 2.24 -7.95 9.08
N GLU A 237 2.83 -7.82 10.26
CA GLU A 237 2.97 -6.57 10.99
C GLU A 237 4.41 -6.39 11.44
N ALA A 238 5.05 -5.29 11.06
CA ALA A 238 6.30 -4.87 11.67
C ALA A 238 6.02 -3.92 12.83
N ARG A 239 6.52 -4.27 14.01
CA ARG A 239 6.34 -3.46 15.21
C ARG A 239 7.59 -2.68 15.52
N TYR A 240 7.36 -1.46 15.97
CA TYR A 240 8.38 -0.52 16.37
C TYR A 240 8.11 -0.04 17.80
N GLU A 241 9.18 0.15 18.55
CA GLU A 241 9.20 0.89 19.80
C GLU A 241 9.32 2.39 19.49
N ILE A 242 8.53 3.21 20.18
CA ILE A 242 8.62 4.66 20.09
C ILE A 242 9.68 5.12 21.07
N GLN A 243 10.58 6.01 20.63
CA GLN A 243 11.60 6.60 21.48
C GLN A 243 11.60 8.13 21.38
N TYR A 244 11.80 8.77 22.53
CA TYR A 244 11.94 10.21 22.67
C TYR A 244 13.33 10.60 23.17
N TYR A 245 13.82 11.75 22.73
CA TYR A 245 15.11 12.27 23.14
C TYR A 245 14.95 13.25 24.30
N LEU A 246 15.70 13.01 25.38
CA LEU A 246 15.89 13.95 26.47
C LEU A 246 17.13 14.81 26.20
N THR A 247 16.95 16.12 26.19
CA THR A 247 18.03 17.12 26.10
C THR A 247 18.26 17.75 27.48
N VAL A 248 19.42 17.50 28.08
CA VAL A 248 19.83 18.10 29.36
C VAL A 248 20.93 19.12 29.10
N GLU A 249 20.62 20.40 29.35
CA GLU A 249 21.51 21.53 29.10
C GLU A 249 22.00 22.16 30.39
N SER A 250 23.25 22.61 30.43
CA SER A 250 23.77 23.41 31.54
C SER A 250 24.89 24.33 31.07
N LEU A 251 24.84 25.59 31.49
CA LEU A 251 25.91 26.55 31.21
C LEU A 251 27.19 26.23 32.02
N PHE A 252 27.02 25.65 33.21
CA PHE A 252 28.13 25.28 34.11
C PHE A 252 28.01 23.82 34.56
N GLY A 253 29.15 23.17 34.83
CA GLY A 253 29.16 21.76 35.20
C GLY A 253 28.87 20.83 34.01
N TYR A 254 28.85 19.52 34.30
CA TYR A 254 28.62 18.48 33.30
C TYR A 254 27.26 17.82 33.59
N PRO A 255 26.20 18.14 32.82
CA PRO A 255 24.92 17.48 32.98
C PRO A 255 24.99 16.03 32.48
N THR A 256 24.16 15.16 33.06
CA THR A 256 23.99 13.74 32.71
C THR A 256 22.51 13.45 32.46
N GLY A 257 22.22 12.40 31.71
CA GLY A 257 20.84 11.95 31.42
C GLY A 257 20.35 12.25 30.01
N SER A 258 21.08 13.02 29.19
CA SER A 258 20.73 13.20 27.78
C SER A 258 20.79 11.89 27.01
N GLY A 259 19.79 11.61 26.17
CA GLY A 259 19.74 10.35 25.43
C GLY A 259 18.36 10.03 24.85
N TRP A 260 18.29 8.91 24.13
CA TRP A 260 17.03 8.32 23.67
C TRP A 260 16.53 7.35 24.72
N TYR A 261 15.23 7.41 24.99
CA TYR A 261 14.52 6.57 25.93
C TYR A 261 13.23 6.08 25.28
N ASP A 262 12.74 4.92 25.69
CA ASP A 262 11.47 4.38 25.20
C ASP A 262 10.31 5.28 25.66
N GLU A 263 9.21 5.24 24.93
CA GLU A 263 7.99 5.92 25.33
C GLU A 263 7.55 5.41 26.70
N ASP A 264 7.13 6.34 27.56
CA ASP A 264 6.75 6.12 28.96
C ASP A 264 7.89 5.69 29.92
N ASP A 265 9.12 5.54 29.45
CA ASP A 265 10.28 5.31 30.33
C ASP A 265 10.56 6.53 31.23
N VAL A 266 11.12 6.24 32.41
CA VAL A 266 11.54 7.27 33.37
C VAL A 266 13.03 7.57 33.20
N ALA A 267 13.34 8.69 32.54
CA ALA A 267 14.70 9.16 32.36
C ALA A 267 15.18 9.94 33.60
N THR A 268 16.38 9.62 34.10
CA THR A 268 17.01 10.35 35.21
C THR A 268 18.08 11.30 34.69
N PHE A 269 18.09 12.53 35.18
CA PHE A 269 19.07 13.54 34.83
C PHE A 269 19.63 14.23 36.07
N ALA A 270 20.88 14.67 35.98
CA ALA A 270 21.56 15.32 37.09
C ALA A 270 22.66 16.27 36.62
N VAL A 271 23.02 17.23 37.47
CA VAL A 271 24.19 18.08 37.28
C VAL A 271 24.99 18.20 38.57
N VAL A 272 26.32 18.16 38.45
CA VAL A 272 27.23 18.29 39.60
C VAL A 272 27.28 19.74 40.06
N THR A 273 27.08 19.99 41.36
CA THR A 273 27.07 21.32 41.98
C THR A 273 27.72 21.28 43.37
N PRO A 274 28.42 22.33 43.83
CA PRO A 274 28.75 23.57 43.13
C PRO A 274 29.95 23.44 42.16
N VAL A 275 30.07 24.37 41.21
CA VAL A 275 31.19 24.45 40.25
C VAL A 275 32.05 25.68 40.56
N GLN A 276 33.38 25.53 40.60
CA GLN A 276 34.28 26.63 40.97
C GLN A 276 34.33 27.71 39.87
N ALA A 277 34.23 28.99 40.26
CA ALA A 277 34.23 30.16 39.36
C ALA A 277 35.48 31.06 39.52
N GLY A 278 36.50 30.57 40.24
CA GLY A 278 37.75 31.27 40.53
C GLY A 278 37.62 32.40 41.54
N LEU A 279 38.76 32.80 42.14
CA LEU A 279 38.85 33.90 43.12
C LEU A 279 37.87 33.75 44.30
N GLY A 280 37.71 32.55 44.86
CA GLY A 280 36.79 32.31 45.99
C GLY A 280 35.30 32.46 45.63
N ARG A 281 34.92 32.32 44.36
CA ARG A 281 33.52 32.28 43.91
C ARG A 281 33.16 30.89 43.40
N LYS A 282 31.88 30.53 43.49
CA LYS A 282 31.34 29.28 42.93
C LYS A 282 29.97 29.52 42.30
N TRP A 283 29.68 28.79 41.22
CA TRP A 283 28.34 28.67 40.69
C TRP A 283 27.61 27.58 41.47
N VAL A 284 26.50 27.94 42.08
CA VAL A 284 25.61 27.03 42.81
C VAL A 284 24.39 26.80 41.95
N PHE A 285 24.00 25.53 41.81
CA PHE A 285 22.79 25.17 41.09
C PHE A 285 21.60 25.76 41.83
N ASP A 286 20.72 26.43 41.09
CA ASP A 286 19.49 27.03 41.63
C ASP A 286 18.32 26.08 41.42
N GLN A 287 18.03 25.75 40.16
CA GLN A 287 16.93 24.87 39.76
C GLN A 287 17.06 24.43 38.31
N TRP A 288 16.38 23.34 37.96
CA TRP A 288 16.07 22.99 36.58
C TRP A 288 14.91 23.85 36.05
N ARG A 289 14.93 24.14 34.76
CA ARG A 289 13.86 24.82 34.01
C ARG A 289 13.54 24.03 32.73
N GLY A 290 12.42 24.36 32.08
CA GLY A 290 11.94 23.67 30.88
C GLY A 290 10.82 22.71 31.25
N ASP A 291 10.89 21.47 30.76
CA ASP A 291 9.85 20.46 30.99
C ASP A 291 9.74 19.99 32.45
N VAL A 292 10.83 20.08 33.21
CA VAL A 292 10.85 19.79 34.65
C VAL A 292 11.44 20.98 35.40
N VAL A 293 10.71 21.44 36.42
CA VAL A 293 11.12 22.53 37.31
C VAL A 293 11.30 21.99 38.71
N THR A 294 12.54 21.95 39.19
CA THR A 294 12.88 21.46 40.53
C THR A 294 14.21 22.02 41.01
N ALA A 295 14.30 22.29 42.32
CA ALA A 295 15.51 22.75 43.00
C ALA A 295 16.45 21.59 43.39
N GLN A 296 16.09 20.34 43.08
CA GLN A 296 16.97 19.20 43.28
C GLN A 296 17.96 19.08 42.10
N PRO A 297 19.28 18.96 42.34
CA PRO A 297 20.28 18.84 41.27
C PRO A 297 20.18 17.53 40.49
N GLN A 298 19.47 16.53 41.02
CA GLN A 298 19.08 15.30 40.36
C GLN A 298 17.55 15.17 40.36
N ALA A 299 16.99 14.77 39.22
CA ALA A 299 15.56 14.56 39.04
C ALA A 299 15.28 13.54 37.93
N SER A 300 14.00 13.24 37.70
CA SER A 300 13.55 12.33 36.66
C SER A 300 12.34 12.87 35.90
N VAL A 301 12.12 12.38 34.69
CA VAL A 301 11.00 12.75 33.82
C VAL A 301 10.47 11.52 33.08
N VAL A 302 9.15 11.41 32.94
CA VAL A 302 8.53 10.39 32.08
C VAL A 302 8.64 10.86 30.63
N MET A 303 9.06 9.97 29.75
CA MET A 303 9.29 10.25 28.33
C MET A 303 8.02 10.01 27.52
N ASP A 304 7.05 10.91 27.68
CA ASP A 304 5.79 10.97 26.89
C ASP A 304 5.91 11.84 25.62
N GLY A 305 7.11 12.33 25.34
CA GLY A 305 7.44 13.24 24.24
C GLY A 305 8.91 13.67 24.31
N PRO A 306 9.44 14.36 23.28
CA PRO A 306 10.78 14.94 23.37
C PRO A 306 10.83 15.97 24.49
N LYS A 307 11.83 15.88 25.38
CA LYS A 307 11.96 16.76 26.56
C LYS A 307 13.26 17.55 26.53
N THR A 308 13.24 18.76 27.05
CA THR A 308 14.39 19.63 27.28
C THR A 308 14.35 20.21 28.69
N VAL A 309 15.44 20.03 29.42
CA VAL A 309 15.65 20.63 30.74
C VAL A 309 16.97 21.39 30.76
N SER A 310 16.97 22.57 31.38
CA SER A 310 18.15 23.45 31.43
C SER A 310 18.44 23.86 32.88
N ALA A 311 19.68 23.67 33.33
CA ALA A 311 20.11 24.04 34.67
C ALA A 311 20.32 25.56 34.79
N SER A 312 19.73 26.15 35.83
CA SER A 312 19.95 27.54 36.22
C SER A 312 20.90 27.62 37.40
N TRP A 313 21.67 28.70 37.45
CA TRP A 313 22.79 28.85 38.37
C TRP A 313 22.82 30.24 39.02
N THR A 314 23.22 30.28 40.28
CA THR A 314 23.45 31.51 41.04
C THR A 314 24.93 31.61 41.42
N LEU A 315 25.52 32.80 41.27
CA LEU A 315 26.91 33.05 41.67
C LEU A 315 26.98 33.29 43.17
N ASP A 316 27.63 32.39 43.90
CA ASP A 316 27.97 32.58 45.31
C ASP A 316 29.37 33.19 45.43
N SER A 317 29.42 34.44 45.90
CA SER A 317 30.64 35.22 46.14
C SER A 317 30.93 35.43 47.63
N THR A 318 30.30 34.64 48.52
CA THR A 318 30.43 34.81 49.97
C THR A 318 31.88 34.73 50.41
N ILE A 319 32.65 33.75 49.92
CA ILE A 319 34.07 33.60 50.28
C ILE A 319 34.88 34.82 49.78
N LEU A 320 34.65 35.29 48.56
CA LEU A 320 35.31 36.49 48.04
C LEU A 320 35.03 37.73 48.91
N TYR A 321 33.78 37.97 49.30
CA TYR A 321 33.43 39.09 50.17
C TYR A 321 34.02 38.94 51.58
N THR A 322 34.12 37.71 52.11
CA THR A 322 34.81 37.49 53.39
C THR A 322 36.31 37.76 53.31
N ILE A 323 36.96 37.43 52.19
CA ILE A 323 38.39 37.75 51.98
C ILE A 323 38.57 39.27 51.89
N TYR A 324 37.73 39.96 51.11
CA TYR A 324 37.78 41.42 51.01
C TYR A 324 37.53 42.10 52.35
N SER A 325 36.55 41.65 53.14
CA SER A 325 36.26 42.24 54.45
C SER A 325 37.43 42.04 55.43
N ILE A 326 38.10 40.89 55.42
CA ILE A 326 39.31 40.64 56.22
C ILE A 326 40.47 41.55 55.78
N ILE A 327 40.70 41.71 54.47
CA ILE A 327 41.78 42.58 53.96
C ILE A 327 41.51 44.04 54.37
N ILE A 328 40.30 44.54 54.16
CA ILE A 328 39.92 45.91 54.54
C ILE A 328 40.09 46.13 56.05
N ALA A 329 39.64 45.17 56.88
CA ALA A 329 39.81 45.23 58.32
C ALA A 329 41.30 45.25 58.73
N SER A 330 42.14 44.43 58.08
CA SER A 330 43.59 44.37 58.37
C SER A 330 44.32 45.66 57.99
N VAL A 331 43.98 46.28 56.85
CA VAL A 331 44.56 47.56 56.40
C VAL A 331 44.11 48.69 57.32
N ALA A 332 42.82 48.75 57.69
CA ALA A 332 42.32 49.74 58.63
C ALA A 332 43.02 49.62 59.99
N ALA A 333 43.21 48.41 60.51
CA ALA A 333 43.97 48.18 61.74
C ALA A 333 45.42 48.65 61.62
N ALA A 334 46.11 48.33 60.51
CA ALA A 334 47.48 48.77 60.27
C ALA A 334 47.61 50.30 60.18
N LEU A 335 46.66 50.98 59.52
CA LEU A 335 46.60 52.44 59.47
C LEU A 335 46.35 53.06 60.84
N ILE A 336 45.46 52.48 61.65
CA ILE A 336 45.23 52.92 63.03
C ILE A 336 46.52 52.79 63.85
N ILE A 337 47.21 51.65 63.74
CA ILE A 337 48.50 51.42 64.41
C ILE A 337 49.54 52.43 63.94
N MET A 338 49.63 52.70 62.64
CA MET A 338 50.56 53.67 62.06
C MET A 338 50.28 55.09 62.55
N VAL A 339 49.02 55.53 62.55
CA VAL A 339 48.62 56.85 63.08
C VAL A 339 48.93 56.94 64.57
N PHE A 340 48.65 55.89 65.33
CA PHE A 340 49.01 55.82 66.75
C PHE A 340 50.53 55.91 66.97
N ALA A 341 51.32 55.25 66.13
CA ALA A 341 52.77 55.32 66.17
C ALA A 341 53.29 56.73 65.82
N ILE A 342 52.77 57.37 64.76
CA ILE A 342 53.15 58.74 64.35
C ILE A 342 52.76 59.76 65.41
N THR A 343 51.57 59.66 65.99
CA THR A 343 51.12 60.58 67.06
C THR A 343 51.93 60.41 68.34
N ARG A 344 52.32 59.17 68.71
CA ARG A 344 53.25 58.94 69.81
C ARG A 344 54.66 59.44 69.52
N TYR A 345 55.16 59.24 68.30
CA TYR A 345 56.47 59.74 67.86
C TYR A 345 56.52 61.28 67.92
N SER A 346 55.51 61.96 67.39
CA SER A 346 55.39 63.42 67.47
C SER A 346 55.30 63.97 68.91
N MET A 347 54.80 63.19 69.87
CA MET A 347 54.80 63.56 71.29
C MET A 347 56.16 63.34 71.97
N SER A 348 57.04 62.49 71.40
CA SER A 348 58.38 62.23 71.93
C SER A 348 59.41 63.31 71.54
N ASP A 349 59.15 64.10 70.50
CA ASP A 349 60.06 65.14 69.98
C ASP A 349 59.74 66.58 70.48
N LYS A 350 59.02 66.73 71.59
CA LYS A 350 59.08 68.01 72.33
C LYS A 350 60.34 68.01 73.19
N PRO A 351 61.36 68.86 72.93
CA PRO A 351 62.43 69.04 73.89
C PRO A 351 61.85 69.77 75.11
N SER A 352 61.57 69.05 76.19
CA SER A 352 61.39 69.69 77.48
C SER A 352 62.77 70.00 78.05
N ALA A 353 63.11 71.29 78.07
CA ALA A 353 64.19 71.84 78.84
C ALA A 353 64.14 71.37 80.31
N THR A 354 65.30 71.16 80.93
CA THR A 354 65.73 71.64 82.28
C THR A 354 66.78 70.67 82.86
N SER A 355 68.08 71.03 82.83
CA SER A 355 69.08 70.41 83.73
C SER A 355 69.41 71.42 84.84
N LEU A 356 68.90 71.16 86.03
CA LEU A 356 69.22 71.91 87.25
C LEU A 356 70.43 71.28 87.97
N CYS A 357 71.21 72.17 88.58
CA CYS A 357 72.47 71.98 89.29
C CYS A 357 72.47 70.89 90.37
N GLN A 358 73.56 70.13 90.47
CA GLN A 358 73.79 69.19 91.58
C GLN A 358 75.28 69.11 91.96
N HIS A 359 75.84 70.21 92.48
CA HIS A 359 76.85 70.12 93.55
C HIS A 359 77.10 71.49 94.19
N CYS A 360 76.43 71.73 95.30
CA CYS A 360 76.92 72.66 96.32
C CYS A 360 77.99 71.94 97.16
N GLY A 361 79.15 72.59 97.35
CA GLY A 361 80.19 72.14 98.28
C GLY A 361 81.39 73.08 98.34
N TYR A 362 81.25 74.21 99.07
CA TYR A 362 82.20 75.05 99.85
C TYR A 362 83.71 75.09 99.45
N ARG A 363 84.54 76.14 99.63
CA ARG A 363 84.49 77.50 100.22
C ARG A 363 85.83 78.20 99.87
N LEU A 364 85.77 79.54 99.77
CA LEU A 364 86.74 80.59 100.20
C LEU A 364 88.13 80.74 99.56
N GLY A 365 88.36 81.98 99.10
CA GLY A 365 89.60 82.76 99.26
C GLY A 365 90.62 82.59 98.13
N GLY A 366 91.23 83.62 97.55
CA GLY A 366 91.27 85.06 97.84
C GLY A 366 92.56 85.65 97.25
N GLY A 367 92.56 86.95 96.95
CA GLY A 367 93.73 87.80 96.66
C GLY A 367 94.27 87.69 95.22
N PHE A 368 94.60 88.78 94.52
CA PHE A 368 94.74 90.20 94.84
C PHE A 368 94.41 91.03 93.60
#